data_AF-A0A1Q7JUK0-F1
#
_entry.id   AF-A0A1Q7JUK0-F1
#
_cell.length_a   1.000
_cell.length_b   1.000
_cell.length_c   1.000
_cell.angle_alpha   90.00
_cell.angle_beta   90.00
_cell.angle_gamma   90.00
#
_symmetry.space_group_name_H-M   'P 1'
#
loop_
_entity.id
_entity.type
_entity.pdbx_description
1 polymer ?
#
loop_
_entity_poly.entity_id
_entity_poly.type
_entity_poly.pdbx_seq_one_letter_code
_entity_poly.pdbx_strand_id
1 'polypeptide(L)'
;MVRRLTTTFLCACLSTLVSACNRGAEPAASKPRPEADARVRALADAYLQGYFERYPDAKTLYGVPGAHHDQLPDNSFEALKAWHAKEDAWLADAKQIDPAAIAAAPLRATYAITREALEGSIGARVCRYELWTVS
;
A
#
# COMPACT_ATOMS: atom_id res chain seq x y z
N MET A 1 17.84 -69.93 -30.02
CA MET A 1 16.95 -69.17 -30.94
C MET A 1 15.90 -68.46 -30.07
N VAL A 2 15.80 -67.12 -30.19
CA VAL A 2 14.69 -66.23 -29.71
C VAL A 2 14.54 -66.11 -28.16
N ARG A 3 15.09 -65.13 -27.42
CA ARG A 3 14.79 -63.66 -27.25
C ARG A 3 13.31 -63.41 -26.91
N ARG A 4 12.89 -62.85 -25.76
CA ARG A 4 12.98 -61.44 -25.26
C ARG A 4 12.31 -61.43 -23.87
N LEU A 5 12.89 -60.91 -22.76
CA LEU A 5 13.09 -59.49 -22.41
C LEU A 5 11.83 -58.63 -22.57
N THR A 6 10.88 -58.70 -21.64
CA THR A 6 9.84 -57.66 -21.45
C THR A 6 9.09 -57.87 -20.12
N THR A 7 9.73 -57.58 -18.99
CA THR A 7 8.98 -57.38 -17.72
C THR A 7 9.50 -56.21 -16.89
N THR A 8 10.59 -55.58 -17.31
CA THR A 8 11.31 -54.56 -16.51
C THR A 8 11.07 -53.11 -16.99
N PHE A 9 10.00 -52.84 -17.73
CA PHE A 9 9.75 -51.52 -18.32
C PHE A 9 8.53 -50.76 -17.77
N LEU A 10 7.85 -51.29 -16.75
CA LEU A 10 6.63 -50.65 -16.22
C LEU A 10 6.84 -49.79 -14.96
N CYS A 11 8.02 -49.80 -14.34
CA CYS A 11 8.28 -49.00 -13.13
C CYS A 11 9.09 -47.71 -13.37
N ALA A 12 9.60 -47.46 -14.58
CA ALA A 12 10.51 -46.33 -14.82
C ALA A 12 9.82 -45.03 -15.25
N CYS A 13 8.52 -45.06 -15.59
CA CYS A 13 7.81 -43.89 -16.12
C CYS A 13 7.00 -43.10 -15.07
N LEU A 14 6.85 -43.60 -13.83
CA LEU A 14 6.03 -42.93 -12.82
C LEU A 14 6.82 -41.97 -11.90
N SER A 15 8.14 -41.94 -12.01
CA SER A 15 9.00 -41.13 -11.12
C SER A 15 9.35 -39.74 -11.67
N THR A 16 8.99 -39.41 -12.91
CA THR A 16 9.39 -38.14 -13.56
C THR A 16 8.34 -37.05 -13.52
N LEU A 17 7.14 -37.29 -12.97
CA LEU A 17 6.02 -36.33 -12.96
C LEU A 17 5.94 -35.44 -11.71
N VAL A 18 6.74 -35.67 -10.67
CA VAL A 18 6.62 -34.92 -9.39
C VAL A 18 7.62 -33.75 -9.28
N SER A 19 8.60 -33.63 -10.19
CA SER A 19 9.66 -32.62 -10.05
C SER A 19 9.34 -31.24 -10.65
N ALA A 20 8.16 -31.05 -11.27
CA ALA A 20 7.83 -29.81 -11.98
C ALA A 20 7.20 -28.71 -11.12
N CYS A 21 6.72 -29.00 -9.90
CA CYS A 21 6.05 -28.02 -9.04
C CYS A 21 6.98 -27.34 -8.01
N ASN A 22 8.27 -27.68 -7.96
CA ASN A 22 9.21 -27.12 -6.98
C ASN A 22 10.19 -26.11 -7.56
N ARG A 23 9.81 -25.40 -8.64
CA ARG A 23 10.45 -24.10 -8.92
C ARG A 23 9.98 -23.14 -7.84
N GLY A 24 10.66 -23.18 -6.70
CA GLY A 24 10.63 -22.11 -5.73
C GLY A 24 10.90 -20.82 -6.50
N ALA A 25 10.00 -19.86 -6.37
CA ALA A 25 10.23 -18.53 -6.87
C ALA A 25 11.60 -18.10 -6.35
N GLU A 26 12.56 -17.92 -7.27
CA GLU A 26 13.82 -17.28 -6.95
C GLU A 26 13.45 -15.97 -6.25
N PRO A 27 13.94 -15.70 -5.03
CA PRO A 27 13.55 -14.50 -4.33
C PRO A 27 13.95 -13.33 -5.22
N ALA A 28 12.95 -12.66 -5.81
CA ALA A 28 13.16 -11.42 -6.50
C ALA A 28 13.95 -10.53 -5.55
N ALA A 29 15.12 -10.05 -6.01
CA ALA A 29 16.04 -9.31 -5.17
C ALA A 29 15.28 -8.23 -4.39
N SER A 30 15.08 -8.49 -3.10
CA SER A 30 14.36 -7.57 -2.23
C SER A 30 15.18 -6.29 -2.17
N LYS A 31 14.58 -5.16 -2.57
CA LYS A 31 15.21 -3.84 -2.43
C LYS A 31 15.73 -3.65 -0.99
N PRO A 32 16.80 -2.87 -0.79
CA PRO A 32 17.38 -2.69 0.54
C PRO A 32 16.33 -2.25 1.57
N ARG A 33 16.26 -2.96 2.69
CA ARG A 33 15.35 -2.66 3.82
C ARG A 33 15.37 -1.18 4.28
N PRO A 34 16.53 -0.49 4.31
CA PRO A 34 16.58 0.93 4.65
C PRO A 34 15.81 1.85 3.67
N GLU A 35 15.67 1.46 2.41
CA GLU A 35 14.90 2.21 1.40
C GLU A 35 13.40 2.17 1.70
N ALA A 36 12.87 1.00 2.08
CA ALA A 36 11.45 0.83 2.40
C ALA A 36 11.06 1.65 3.64
N ASP A 37 11.87 1.60 4.71
CA ASP A 37 11.63 2.39 5.92
C ASP A 37 11.59 3.89 5.62
N ALA A 38 12.53 4.39 4.82
CA ALA A 38 12.56 5.80 4.41
C ALA A 38 11.33 6.18 3.58
N ARG A 39 10.92 5.33 2.63
CA ARG A 39 9.72 5.54 1.80
C ARG A 39 8.44 5.57 2.62
N VAL A 40 8.27 4.65 3.57
CA VAL A 40 7.11 4.64 4.47
C VAL A 40 7.05 5.92 5.29
N ARG A 41 8.18 6.35 5.84
CA ARG A 41 8.24 7.60 6.62
C ARG A 41 7.86 8.81 5.77
N ALA A 42 8.44 8.92 4.58
CA ALA A 42 8.14 10.00 3.65
C ALA A 42 6.67 10.02 3.22
N LEU A 43 6.07 8.85 2.96
CA LEU A 43 4.65 8.72 2.63
C LEU A 43 3.75 9.18 3.77
N ALA A 44 4.05 8.75 5.01
CA ALA A 44 3.26 9.13 6.17
C ALA A 44 3.36 10.63 6.48
N ASP A 45 4.56 11.21 6.39
CA ASP A 45 4.80 12.63 6.58
C ASP A 45 4.07 13.46 5.50
N ALA A 46 4.15 13.03 4.22
CA ALA A 46 3.45 13.68 3.12
C ALA A 46 1.92 13.62 3.27
N TYR A 47 1.38 12.47 3.66
CA TYR A 47 -0.05 12.32 3.93
C TYR A 47 -0.49 13.24 5.08
N LEU A 48 0.24 13.26 6.20
CA LEU A 48 -0.13 14.09 7.35
C LEU A 48 -0.05 15.58 7.02
N GLN A 49 1.02 16.01 6.34
CA GLN A 49 1.13 17.39 5.89
C GLN A 49 -0.01 17.77 4.95
N GLY A 50 -0.31 16.92 3.97
CA GLY A 50 -1.39 17.14 3.04
C GLY A 50 -2.77 17.15 3.69
N TYR A 51 -3.00 16.30 4.69
CA TYR A 51 -4.21 16.30 5.50
C TYR A 51 -4.39 17.67 6.19
N PHE A 52 -3.32 18.21 6.77
CA PHE A 52 -3.31 19.53 7.38
C PHE A 52 -3.43 20.71 6.41
N GLU A 53 -3.10 20.51 5.13
CA GLU A 53 -3.39 21.48 4.07
C GLU A 53 -4.88 21.42 3.67
N ARG A 54 -5.47 20.22 3.62
CA ARG A 54 -6.89 20.01 3.29
C ARG A 54 -7.83 20.47 4.41
N TYR A 55 -7.46 20.18 5.65
CA TYR A 55 -8.22 20.42 6.88
C TYR A 55 -7.36 21.26 7.84
N PRO A 56 -7.16 22.57 7.57
CA PRO A 56 -6.28 23.39 8.39
C PRO A 56 -6.81 23.60 9.82
N ASP A 57 -8.13 23.54 10.00
CA ASP A 57 -8.81 23.53 11.29
C ASP A 57 -8.44 22.32 12.16
N ALA A 58 -8.05 21.20 11.56
CA ALA A 58 -7.55 20.04 12.30
C ALA A 58 -6.27 20.33 13.10
N LYS A 59 -5.46 21.32 12.69
CA LYS A 59 -4.28 21.77 13.46
C LYS A 59 -4.71 22.35 14.81
N THR A 60 -5.81 23.08 14.83
CA THR A 60 -6.43 23.60 16.07
C THR A 60 -7.01 22.46 16.89
N LEU A 61 -7.76 21.54 16.27
CA LEU A 61 -8.37 20.41 16.96
C LEU A 61 -7.35 19.50 17.65
N TYR A 62 -6.21 19.23 17.00
CA TYR A 62 -5.14 18.38 17.54
C TYR A 62 -4.09 19.14 18.36
N GLY A 63 -4.21 20.46 18.51
CA GLY A 63 -3.28 21.27 19.30
C GLY A 63 -1.86 21.27 18.75
N VAL A 64 -1.69 21.32 17.42
CA VAL A 64 -0.37 21.29 16.77
C VAL A 64 0.44 22.54 17.20
N PRO A 65 1.59 22.36 17.88
CA PRO A 65 2.37 23.49 18.37
C PRO A 65 2.88 24.40 17.25
N GLY A 66 2.73 25.71 17.43
CA GLY A 66 3.22 26.72 16.47
C GLY A 66 2.45 26.78 15.15
N ALA A 67 1.29 26.11 15.05
CA ALA A 67 0.45 26.18 13.87
C ALA A 67 -0.34 27.50 13.76
N HIS A 68 -0.67 27.86 12.54
CA HIS A 68 -1.71 28.86 12.27
C HIS A 68 -3.08 28.29 12.60
N HIS A 69 -3.89 29.04 13.35
CA HIS A 69 -5.21 28.64 13.86
C HIS A 69 -6.36 29.51 13.30
N ASP A 70 -6.08 30.26 12.24
CA ASP A 70 -6.94 31.27 11.61
C ASP A 70 -7.44 30.84 10.21
N GLN A 71 -7.43 29.54 9.93
CA GLN A 71 -7.76 28.98 8.62
C GLN A 71 -8.90 27.95 8.70
N LEU A 72 -9.71 27.90 7.64
CA LEU A 72 -10.80 26.94 7.47
C LEU A 72 -10.61 26.15 6.16
N PRO A 73 -11.22 24.95 6.03
CA PRO A 73 -11.17 24.17 4.79
C PRO A 73 -11.74 24.93 3.59
N ASP A 74 -11.04 24.89 2.46
CA ASP A 74 -11.58 25.31 1.16
C ASP A 74 -12.53 24.21 0.64
N ASN A 75 -13.83 24.51 0.60
CA ASN A 75 -14.86 23.56 0.16
C ASN A 75 -15.20 23.66 -1.34
N SER A 76 -14.39 24.39 -2.13
CA SER A 76 -14.57 24.45 -3.58
C SER A 76 -14.33 23.09 -4.24
N PHE A 77 -14.94 22.91 -5.43
CA PHE A 77 -14.75 21.70 -6.23
C PHE A 77 -13.29 21.50 -6.66
N GLU A 78 -12.58 22.60 -6.96
CA GLU A 78 -11.17 22.54 -7.37
C GLU A 78 -10.27 22.06 -6.22
N ALA A 79 -10.50 22.55 -4.99
CA ALA A 79 -9.78 22.07 -3.81
C ALA A 79 -10.06 20.58 -3.54
N LEU A 80 -11.31 20.14 -3.67
CA LEU A 80 -11.67 18.72 -3.52
C LEU A 80 -10.99 17.84 -4.59
N LYS A 81 -10.98 18.28 -5.84
CA LYS A 81 -10.32 17.57 -6.94
C LYS A 81 -8.81 17.48 -6.72
N ALA A 82 -8.18 18.56 -6.28
CA ALA A 82 -6.75 18.58 -5.95
C ALA A 82 -6.43 17.62 -4.79
N TRP A 83 -7.28 17.57 -3.77
CA TRP A 83 -7.16 16.61 -2.67
C TRP A 83 -7.24 15.16 -3.16
N HIS A 84 -8.25 14.84 -3.97
CA HIS A 84 -8.40 13.49 -4.52
C HIS A 84 -7.18 13.05 -5.33
N ALA A 85 -6.61 13.95 -6.14
CA ALA A 85 -5.42 13.67 -6.92
C ALA A 85 -4.19 13.38 -6.04
N LYS A 86 -4.02 14.08 -4.92
CA LYS A 86 -2.97 13.81 -3.95
C LYS A 86 -3.13 12.41 -3.34
N GLU A 87 -4.32 12.07 -2.88
CA GLU A 87 -4.62 10.75 -2.30
C GLU A 87 -4.39 9.61 -3.30
N ASP A 88 -4.82 9.79 -4.55
CA ASP A 88 -4.63 8.78 -5.61
C ASP A 88 -3.14 8.51 -5.88
N ALA A 89 -2.34 9.58 -5.95
CA ALA A 89 -0.90 9.50 -6.12
C ALA A 89 -0.22 8.81 -4.93
N TRP A 90 -0.58 9.17 -3.69
CA TRP A 90 -0.03 8.54 -2.50
C TRP A 90 -0.43 7.07 -2.37
N LEU A 91 -1.68 6.71 -2.72
CA LEU A 91 -2.07 5.30 -2.72
C LEU A 91 -1.31 4.51 -3.80
N ALA A 92 -1.08 5.12 -4.97
CA ALA A 92 -0.27 4.49 -6.00
C ALA A 92 1.16 4.23 -5.51
N ASP A 93 1.81 5.19 -4.84
CA ASP A 93 3.14 5.02 -4.24
C ASP A 93 3.14 3.97 -3.11
N ALA A 94 2.14 4.00 -2.23
CA ALA A 94 1.98 3.05 -1.13
C ALA A 94 1.89 1.59 -1.62
N LYS A 95 1.24 1.37 -2.76
CA LYS A 95 1.13 0.04 -3.40
C LYS A 95 2.46 -0.47 -3.98
N GLN A 96 3.44 0.41 -4.17
CA GLN A 96 4.79 0.05 -4.63
C GLN A 96 5.77 -0.24 -3.47
N ILE A 97 5.32 -0.15 -2.21
CA ILE A 97 6.11 -0.53 -1.04
C ILE A 97 5.75 -1.98 -0.69
N ASP A 98 6.74 -2.88 -0.72
CA ASP A 98 6.58 -4.24 -0.20
C ASP A 98 6.56 -4.19 1.34
N PRO A 99 5.46 -4.58 2.01
CA PRO A 99 5.38 -4.56 3.47
C PRO A 99 6.41 -5.47 4.15
N ALA A 100 6.84 -6.55 3.47
CA ALA A 100 7.85 -7.47 4.00
C ALA A 100 9.26 -6.84 3.99
N ALA A 101 9.48 -5.81 3.18
CA ALA A 101 10.74 -5.08 3.11
C ALA A 101 10.89 -4.00 4.21
N ILE A 102 9.89 -3.77 5.07
CA ILE A 102 9.93 -2.76 6.15
C ILE A 102 10.64 -3.36 7.39
N ALA A 103 11.77 -2.78 7.79
CA ALA A 103 12.57 -3.24 8.92
C ALA A 103 11.96 -2.86 10.25
N ALA A 104 11.73 -1.56 10.42
CA ALA A 104 11.35 -1.00 11.70
C ALA A 104 9.92 -1.45 12.04
N ALA A 105 9.77 -2.15 13.16
CA ALA A 105 8.47 -2.64 13.61
C ALA A 105 7.40 -1.54 13.72
N PRO A 106 7.70 -0.34 14.24
CA PRO A 106 6.72 0.76 14.26
C PRO A 106 6.28 1.19 12.86
N LEU A 107 7.19 1.20 11.88
CA LEU A 107 6.87 1.64 10.52
C LEU A 107 5.96 0.67 9.78
N ARG A 108 5.90 -0.61 10.17
CA ARG A 108 4.88 -1.53 9.61
C ARG A 108 3.47 -1.11 9.97
N ALA A 109 3.25 -0.69 11.21
CA ALA A 109 1.96 -0.17 11.66
C ALA A 109 1.64 1.17 10.99
N THR A 110 2.63 2.09 10.92
CA THR A 110 2.49 3.36 10.20
C THR A 110 2.08 3.13 8.74
N TYR A 111 2.78 2.24 8.02
CA TYR A 111 2.42 1.89 6.65
C TYR A 111 0.98 1.38 6.53
N ALA A 112 0.59 0.43 7.39
CA ALA A 112 -0.75 -0.16 7.34
C ALA A 112 -1.85 0.88 7.59
N ILE A 113 -1.67 1.76 8.58
CA ILE A 113 -2.63 2.82 8.91
C ILE A 113 -2.71 3.85 7.79
N THR A 114 -1.58 4.34 7.29
CA THR A 114 -1.57 5.33 6.20
C THR A 114 -2.20 4.76 4.93
N ARG A 115 -1.90 3.50 4.59
CA ARG A 115 -2.50 2.85 3.43
C ARG A 115 -4.00 2.65 3.58
N GLU A 116 -4.45 2.17 4.75
CA GLU A 116 -5.87 2.01 5.04
C GLU A 116 -6.60 3.35 4.91
N ALA A 117 -6.06 4.43 5.50
CA ALA A 117 -6.71 5.74 5.47
C ALA A 117 -6.91 6.24 4.03
N LEU A 118 -5.92 6.02 3.16
CA LEU A 118 -5.99 6.33 1.73
C LEU A 118 -7.04 5.46 1.01
N GLU A 119 -6.99 4.13 1.21
CA GLU A 119 -7.93 3.20 0.58
C GLU A 119 -9.38 3.47 1.02
N GLY A 120 -9.58 3.74 2.31
CA GLY A 120 -10.88 4.06 2.92
C GLY A 120 -11.43 5.39 2.42
N SER A 121 -10.61 6.45 2.41
CA SER A 121 -11.01 7.76 1.87
C SER A 121 -11.40 7.66 0.40
N ILE A 122 -10.56 7.03 -0.43
CA ILE A 122 -10.84 6.82 -1.86
C ILE A 122 -12.11 6.00 -2.07
N GLY A 123 -12.26 4.89 -1.35
CA GLY A 123 -13.42 4.01 -1.44
C GLY A 123 -14.72 4.72 -1.04
N ALA A 124 -14.66 5.64 -0.08
CA ALA A 124 -15.83 6.34 0.40
C ALA A 124 -16.25 7.55 -0.45
N ARG A 125 -15.49 7.93 -1.49
CA ARG A 125 -15.88 9.03 -2.40
C ARG A 125 -17.25 8.79 -3.06
N VAL A 126 -17.64 7.54 -3.27
CA VAL A 126 -18.97 7.19 -3.79
C VAL A 126 -20.11 7.65 -2.86
N CYS A 127 -19.83 7.78 -1.56
CA CYS A 127 -20.80 8.23 -0.57
C CYS A 127 -21.09 9.73 -0.67
N ARG A 128 -20.21 10.52 -1.30
CA ARG A 128 -20.35 11.98 -1.46
C ARG A 128 -20.60 12.70 -0.12
N TYR A 129 -19.78 12.40 0.90
CA TYR A 129 -19.93 12.94 2.25
C TYR A 129 -20.01 14.47 2.32
N GLU A 130 -19.36 15.16 1.39
CA GLU A 130 -19.41 16.62 1.29
C GLU A 130 -20.81 17.18 1.01
N LEU A 131 -21.77 16.33 0.63
CA LEU A 131 -23.16 16.68 0.37
C LEU A 131 -24.13 16.25 1.48
N TRP A 132 -23.65 15.66 2.58
CA TRP A 132 -24.54 15.08 3.60
C TRP A 132 -25.16 16.11 4.55
N THR A 133 -24.51 17.26 4.75
CA THR A 133 -24.93 18.28 5.73
C THR A 133 -25.74 19.44 5.13
N VAL A 134 -26.14 19.33 3.87
CA VAL A 134 -26.83 20.39 3.11
C VAL A 134 -28.32 20.08 2.83
N SER A 135 -28.90 19.10 3.52
CA SER A 135 -30.32 18.76 3.46
C SER A 135 -31.16 19.48 4.51
#